data_AF-A0A5D2DQI7-F1
#
_entry.id   AF-A0A5D2DQI7-F1
#
_cell.length_a   1.000
_cell.length_b   1.000
_cell.length_c   1.000
_cell.angle_alpha   90.00
_cell.angle_beta   90.00
_cell.angle_gamma   90.00
#
_symmetry.space_group_name_H-M   'P 1'
#
loop_
_entity.id
_entity.type
_entity.pdbx_description
1 polymer ?
#
loop_
_entity_poly.entity_id
_entity_poly.type
_entity_poly.pdbx_seq_one_letter_code
_entity_poly.pdbx_strand_id
1 'polypeptide(L)'
;MGQLCKIIESLSAVPSPELALRLYLQCAEAANGCDIEHVAYEFFTQAFVLYEEEIADSKAQVTAIHLIIGTLQRMNVFGVENRDTLTHKATGYSARLLKKADQCRAVYACSHLF
;
A
#
# COMPACT_ATOMS: atom_id res chain seq x y z
N MET A 1 2.96 -13.24 -17.89
CA MET A 1 1.82 -14.02 -17.37
C MET A 1 2.23 -15.06 -16.32
N GLY A 2 3.14 -16.01 -16.61
CA GLY A 2 3.46 -17.10 -15.66
C GLY A 2 4.10 -16.70 -14.30
N GLN A 3 4.84 -15.59 -14.23
CA GLN A 3 5.41 -15.11 -12.95
C GLN A 3 4.37 -14.41 -12.05
N LEU A 4 3.40 -13.72 -12.66
CA LEU A 4 2.36 -12.98 -11.96
C LEU A 4 1.37 -13.93 -11.26
N CYS A 5 0.98 -15.02 -11.94
CA CYS A 5 0.14 -16.06 -11.33
C CYS A 5 0.82 -16.75 -10.13
N LYS A 6 2.13 -17.05 -10.24
CA LYS A 6 2.90 -17.64 -9.13
C LYS A 6 2.99 -16.73 -7.91
N ILE A 7 3.09 -15.42 -8.13
CA ILE A 7 3.10 -14.41 -7.08
C ILE A 7 1.73 -14.33 -6.40
N ILE A 8 0.64 -14.33 -7.18
CA ILE A 8 -0.75 -14.31 -6.66
C ILE A 8 -1.05 -15.58 -5.84
N GLU A 9 -0.62 -16.77 -6.28
CA GLU A 9 -0.74 -18.01 -5.51
C GLU A 9 0.10 -18.00 -4.23
N SER A 10 1.27 -17.37 -4.27
CA SER A 10 2.12 -17.23 -3.08
C SER A 10 1.51 -16.27 -2.07
N LEU A 11 0.86 -15.19 -2.54
CA LEU A 11 0.19 -14.19 -1.70
C LEU A 11 -1.00 -14.77 -0.93
N SER A 12 -1.81 -15.63 -1.56
CA SER A 12 -2.97 -16.25 -0.91
C SER A 12 -2.60 -17.29 0.16
N ALA A 13 -1.36 -17.80 0.15
CA ALA A 13 -0.87 -18.80 1.08
C ALA A 13 -0.14 -18.21 2.31
N VAL A 14 -0.02 -16.88 2.41
CA VAL A 14 0.74 -16.23 3.50
C VAL A 14 -0.11 -16.12 4.77
N PRO A 15 0.27 -16.76 5.89
CA PRO A 15 -0.51 -16.76 7.13
C PRO A 15 -0.35 -15.49 7.99
N SER A 16 0.21 -14.41 7.44
CA SER A 16 0.39 -13.11 8.13
C SER A 16 -0.03 -11.96 7.22
N PRO A 17 -1.04 -11.16 7.61
CA PRO A 17 -1.52 -10.05 6.80
C PRO A 17 -0.44 -8.97 6.61
N GLU A 18 0.45 -8.76 7.57
CA GLU A 18 1.55 -7.82 7.44
C GLU A 18 2.58 -8.26 6.40
N LEU A 19 2.86 -9.57 6.32
CA LEU A 19 3.74 -10.12 5.30
C LEU A 19 3.10 -10.07 3.91
N ALA A 20 1.83 -10.44 3.80
CA ALA A 20 1.07 -10.36 2.55
C ALA A 20 1.00 -8.90 2.05
N LEU A 21 0.77 -7.92 2.94
CA LEU A 21 0.79 -6.50 2.57
C LEU A 21 2.14 -6.08 1.98
N ARG A 22 3.25 -6.49 2.61
CA ARG A 22 4.60 -6.19 2.08
C ARG A 22 4.82 -6.80 0.71
N LEU A 23 4.37 -8.04 0.51
CA LEU A 23 4.46 -8.71 -0.78
C LEU A 23 3.63 -7.98 -1.83
N TYR A 24 2.39 -7.57 -1.54
CA TYR A 24 1.58 -6.76 -2.44
C TYR A 24 2.31 -5.46 -2.85
N LEU A 25 2.90 -4.74 -1.90
CA LEU A 25 3.65 -3.52 -2.18
C LEU A 25 4.90 -3.78 -3.05
N GLN A 26 5.65 -4.86 -2.78
CA GLN A 26 6.80 -5.25 -3.61
C GLN A 26 6.37 -5.62 -5.04
N CYS A 27 5.22 -6.26 -5.19
CA CYS A 27 4.67 -6.59 -6.51
C CYS A 27 4.20 -5.33 -7.26
N ALA A 28 3.65 -4.35 -6.54
CA ALA A 28 3.33 -3.05 -7.12
C ALA A 28 4.60 -2.36 -7.64
N GLU A 29 5.69 -2.35 -6.87
CA GLU A 29 6.99 -1.81 -7.32
C GLU A 29 7.54 -2.55 -8.54
N ALA A 30 7.41 -3.87 -8.59
CA ALA A 30 7.81 -4.65 -9.75
C ALA A 30 6.97 -4.30 -10.99
N ALA A 31 5.65 -4.16 -10.83
CA ALA A 31 4.76 -3.73 -11.92
C ALA A 31 5.08 -2.30 -12.37
N ASN A 32 5.45 -1.40 -11.44
CA ASN A 32 5.92 -0.05 -11.75
C ASN A 32 7.19 -0.09 -12.61
N GLY A 33 8.18 -0.92 -12.26
CA GLY A 33 9.41 -1.07 -13.06
C GLY A 33 9.21 -1.66 -14.45
N CYS A 34 8.03 -2.25 -14.71
CA CYS A 34 7.62 -2.78 -16.00
C CYS A 34 6.61 -1.87 -16.73
N ASP A 35 6.31 -0.68 -16.20
CA ASP A 35 5.33 0.27 -16.73
C ASP A 35 3.90 -0.30 -16.87
N ILE A 36 3.49 -1.20 -15.96
CA ILE A 36 2.17 -1.86 -16.00
C ILE A 36 1.24 -1.24 -14.94
N GLU A 37 0.65 -0.08 -15.25
CA GLU A 37 -0.15 0.72 -14.31
C GLU A 37 -1.30 -0.05 -13.66
N HIS A 38 -2.14 -0.71 -14.45
CA HIS A 38 -3.35 -1.40 -13.96
C HIS A 38 -3.02 -2.49 -12.93
N VAL A 39 -1.92 -3.23 -13.13
CA VAL A 39 -1.46 -4.26 -12.20
C VAL A 39 -0.90 -3.64 -10.93
N ALA A 40 -0.11 -2.58 -11.04
CA ALA A 40 0.39 -1.84 -9.88
C ALA A 40 -0.77 -1.31 -9.03
N TYR A 41 -1.82 -0.80 -9.67
CA TYR A 41 -3.01 -0.28 -9.01
C TYR A 41 -3.81 -1.38 -8.30
N GLU A 42 -3.97 -2.54 -8.96
CA GLU A 42 -4.63 -3.70 -8.37
C GLU A 42 -3.91 -4.17 -7.10
N PHE A 43 -2.58 -4.26 -7.11
CA PHE A 43 -1.80 -4.62 -5.93
C PHE A 43 -1.93 -3.60 -4.79
N PHE A 44 -1.96 -2.29 -5.10
CA PHE A 44 -2.25 -1.28 -4.07
C PHE A 44 -3.66 -1.41 -3.51
N THR A 45 -4.65 -1.73 -4.35
CA THR A 45 -6.03 -1.96 -3.91
C THR A 45 -6.10 -3.14 -2.95
N GLN A 46 -5.44 -4.25 -3.27
CA GLN A 46 -5.37 -5.41 -2.38
C GLN A 46 -4.63 -5.10 -1.08
N ALA A 47 -3.53 -4.34 -1.13
CA ALA A 47 -2.82 -3.90 0.07
C ALA A 47 -3.71 -3.04 1.00
N PHE A 48 -4.56 -2.17 0.42
CA PHE A 48 -5.51 -1.38 1.21
C PHE A 48 -6.63 -2.22 1.82
N VAL A 49 -7.21 -3.16 1.08
CA VAL A 49 -8.22 -4.10 1.62
C VAL A 49 -7.63 -4.86 2.81
N LEU A 50 -6.42 -5.39 2.65
CA LEU A 50 -5.74 -6.13 3.72
C LEU A 50 -5.44 -5.27 4.94
N TYR A 51 -5.05 -4.01 4.73
CA TYR A 51 -4.86 -3.03 5.80
C TYR A 51 -6.17 -2.77 6.58
N GLU A 52 -7.31 -2.67 5.89
CA GLU A 52 -8.61 -2.39 6.49
C GLU A 52 -9.19 -3.59 7.24
N GLU A 53 -9.11 -4.78 6.64
CA GLU A 53 -9.86 -5.95 7.11
C GLU A 53 -9.06 -6.80 8.09
N GLU A 54 -7.74 -6.92 7.91
CA GLU A 54 -6.94 -7.92 8.61
C GLU A 54 -5.88 -7.32 9.57
N ILE A 55 -5.46 -6.06 9.39
CA ILE A 55 -4.46 -5.41 10.26
C ILE A 55 -5.16 -4.57 11.34
N ALA A 56 -5.52 -5.23 12.45
CA ALA A 56 -6.23 -4.59 13.57
C ALA A 56 -5.31 -4.00 14.66
N ASP A 57 -4.07 -4.51 14.82
CA ASP A 57 -3.17 -3.99 15.86
C ASP A 57 -2.69 -2.57 15.53
N SER A 58 -2.83 -1.66 16.50
CA SER A 58 -2.51 -0.25 16.29
C SER A 58 -1.05 0.02 15.88
N LYS A 59 -0.08 -0.77 16.36
CA LYS A 59 1.34 -0.60 15.97
C LYS A 59 1.59 -1.18 14.58
N ALA A 60 0.96 -2.30 14.27
CA ALA A 60 0.99 -2.90 12.95
C ALA A 60 0.38 -1.95 11.91
N GLN A 61 -0.75 -1.30 12.20
CA GLN A 61 -1.36 -0.28 11.34
C GLN A 61 -0.41 0.89 11.06
N VAL A 62 0.24 1.43 12.10
CA VAL A 62 1.23 2.50 11.92
C VAL A 62 2.35 2.03 10.99
N THR A 63 2.86 0.82 11.18
CA THR A 63 3.94 0.28 10.33
C THR A 63 3.46 0.10 8.88
N ALA A 64 2.29 -0.50 8.70
CA ALA A 64 1.71 -0.77 7.40
C ALA A 64 1.43 0.51 6.62
N ILE A 65 0.88 1.55 7.25
CA ILE A 65 0.60 2.81 6.54
C ILE A 65 1.87 3.53 6.11
N HIS A 66 2.93 3.50 6.92
CA HIS A 66 4.23 4.07 6.52
C HIS A 66 4.86 3.30 5.35
N LEU A 67 4.68 1.97 5.30
CA LEU A 67 5.10 1.17 4.15
C LEU A 67 4.32 1.54 2.89
N ILE A 68 2.99 1.65 2.98
CA ILE A 68 2.14 2.05 1.86
C ILE A 68 2.57 3.43 1.32
N ILE A 69 2.70 4.43 2.20
CA ILE A 69 3.11 5.80 1.82
C ILE A 69 4.48 5.79 1.16
N GLY A 70 5.47 5.12 1.79
CA GLY A 70 6.83 5.06 1.27
C GLY A 70 6.91 4.38 -0.09
N THR A 71 6.15 3.31 -0.30
CA THR A 71 6.05 2.66 -1.62
C THR A 71 5.40 3.60 -2.63
N LEU A 72 4.24 4.19 -2.31
CA LEU A 72 3.51 5.09 -3.22
C LEU A 72 4.34 6.32 -3.65
N GLN A 73 5.22 6.80 -2.77
CA GLN A 73 6.15 7.88 -3.09
C GLN A 73 7.11 7.52 -4.24
N ARG A 74 7.52 6.24 -4.34
CA ARG A 74 8.43 5.76 -5.40
C ARG A 74 7.72 5.36 -6.69
N MET A 75 6.38 5.29 -6.67
CA MET A 75 5.59 4.90 -7.84
C MET A 75 5.48 6.06 -8.83
N ASN A 76 5.92 5.82 -10.06
CA ASN A 76 5.88 6.78 -11.18
C ASN A 76 4.99 6.32 -12.35
N VAL A 77 4.47 5.09 -12.30
CA VAL A 77 3.62 4.50 -13.34
C VAL A 77 2.20 5.05 -13.35
N PHE A 78 1.73 5.64 -12.25
CA PHE A 78 0.33 6.07 -12.12
C PHE A 78 0.04 7.39 -12.83
N GLY A 79 -1.04 7.41 -13.62
CA GLY A 79 -1.65 8.64 -14.09
C GLY A 79 -2.26 9.46 -12.93
N VAL A 80 -2.55 10.74 -13.21
CA VAL A 80 -2.97 11.74 -12.21
C VAL A 80 -4.15 11.24 -11.36
N GLU A 81 -5.22 10.75 -12.00
CA GLU A 81 -6.44 10.33 -11.30
C GLU A 81 -6.21 9.14 -10.36
N ASN A 82 -5.48 8.13 -10.82
CA ASN A 82 -5.14 6.95 -10.02
C ASN A 82 -4.22 7.33 -8.86
N ARG A 83 -3.22 8.17 -9.13
CA ARG A 83 -2.29 8.65 -8.10
C ARG A 83 -3.01 9.45 -7.03
N ASP A 84 -3.89 10.38 -7.41
CA ASP A 84 -4.70 11.17 -6.47
C ASP A 84 -5.59 10.28 -5.60
N THR A 85 -6.23 9.28 -6.21
CA THR A 85 -7.08 8.33 -5.50
C THR A 85 -6.30 7.56 -4.43
N LEU A 86 -5.13 7.02 -4.76
CA LEU A 86 -4.28 6.28 -3.82
C LEU A 86 -3.74 7.20 -2.71
N THR A 87 -3.32 8.42 -3.06
CA THR A 87 -2.82 9.42 -2.10
C THR A 87 -3.91 9.84 -1.11
N HIS A 88 -5.13 10.09 -1.58
CA HIS A 88 -6.25 10.42 -0.71
C HIS A 88 -6.62 9.28 0.23
N LYS A 89 -6.61 8.03 -0.25
CA LYS A 89 -6.81 6.85 0.62
C LYS A 89 -5.74 6.76 1.71
N ALA A 90 -4.46 6.81 1.34
CA ALA A 90 -3.35 6.73 2.29
C ALA A 90 -3.40 7.85 3.35
N THR A 91 -3.75 9.07 2.93
CA THR A 91 -3.95 10.22 3.83
C THR A 91 -5.15 10.00 4.75
N GLY A 92 -6.25 9.47 4.23
CA GLY A 92 -7.44 9.13 5.00
C GLY A 92 -7.16 8.12 6.10
N TYR A 93 -6.40 7.06 5.82
CA TYR A 93 -6.00 6.08 6.83
C TYR A 93 -5.04 6.67 7.86
N SER A 94 -4.09 7.51 7.44
CA SER A 94 -3.15 8.20 8.33
C SER A 94 -3.89 9.04 9.37
N ALA A 95 -4.94 9.75 8.96
CA ALA A 95 -5.77 10.56 9.86
C ALA A 95 -6.61 9.72 10.86
N ARG A 96 -6.81 8.43 10.59
CA ARG A 96 -7.63 7.50 11.41
C ARG A 96 -6.82 6.65 12.39
N LEU A 97 -5.48 6.72 12.39
CA LEU A 97 -4.64 6.01 13.35
C LEU A 97 -5.05 6.31 14.80
N LEU A 98 -4.91 5.36 15.71
CA LEU A 98 -5.45 5.52 17.08
C LEU A 98 -4.79 6.68 17.87
N LYS A 99 -3.47 6.83 17.77
CA LYS A 99 -2.70 7.80 18.56
C LYS A 99 -2.47 9.10 17.78
N LYS A 100 -2.74 10.24 18.41
CA LYS A 100 -2.53 11.58 17.82
C LYS A 100 -1.10 11.81 17.33
N ALA A 101 -0.10 11.39 18.10
CA ALA A 101 1.29 11.53 17.70
C ALA A 101 1.61 10.75 16.40
N ASP A 102 1.01 9.57 16.23
CA ASP A 102 1.23 8.72 15.05
C ASP A 102 0.42 9.24 13.85
N GLN A 103 -0.81 9.74 14.08
CA GLN A 103 -1.59 10.48 13.07
C GLN A 103 -0.77 11.63 12.47
N CYS A 104 -0.21 12.50 13.31
CA CYS A 104 0.55 13.67 12.85
C CYS A 104 1.78 13.27 12.01
N ARG A 105 2.52 12.24 12.44
CA ARG A 105 3.68 11.74 11.71
C ARG A 105 3.30 11.14 10.35
N ALA A 106 2.26 10.31 10.31
CA ALA A 106 1.81 9.67 9.08
C ALA A 106 1.22 10.70 8.09
N VAL A 107 0.41 11.65 8.57
CA VAL A 107 -0.13 12.74 7.74
C VAL A 107 0.99 13.64 7.21
N TYR A 108 2.00 13.93 8.04
CA TYR A 108 3.19 14.64 7.57
C TYR A 108 3.91 13.85 6.47
N ALA A 109 4.08 12.54 6.61
CA ALA A 109 4.67 11.71 5.57
C ALA A 109 3.86 11.76 4.26
N CYS A 110 2.52 11.80 4.32
CA CYS A 110 1.66 11.97 3.14
C CYS A 110 1.87 13.30 2.41
N SER A 111 2.40 14.36 3.06
CA SER A 111 2.64 15.64 2.39
C SER A 111 3.63 15.54 1.23
N HIS A 112 4.48 14.50 1.23
CA HIS A 112 5.42 14.21 0.15
C HIS A 112 4.80 13.46 -1.05
N LEU A 113 3.51 13.14 -0.99
CA LEU A 113 2.81 12.44 -2.08
C LEU A 113 2.18 13.39 -3.11
N PHE A 114 1.98 14.66 -2.72
CA PHE A 114 1.47 15.76 -3.54
C PHE A 114 2.61 16.50 -4.23
#